data_AF-A0A2J6QJM1-F1
#
_entry.id   AF-A0A2J6QJM1-F1
#
_cell.length_a   1.000
_cell.length_b   1.000
_cell.length_c   1.000
_cell.angle_alpha   90.00
_cell.angle_beta   90.00
_cell.angle_gamma   90.00
#
_symmetry.space_group_name_H-M   'P 1'
#
loop_
_entity.id
_entity.type
_entity.pdbx_description
1 polymer ?
#
loop_
_entity_poly.entity_id
_entity_poly.type
_entity_poly.pdbx_seq_one_letter_code
_entity_poly.pdbx_strand_id
1 'polypeptide(L)'
;MSKSTSPCSSTLPSLATFIGAQLAASMKSQGLSRFVLLPAWWMKATQGLSQQCHDPSCSRNGLLHVSPTSPSMSSPASIDSRDISPFMDNRAHCSPKFGSWHTTSLNLWVLTPSLKFSSSTPTRSTSRSASGSTDSLWPNEAGSGTLAMKVFWKKVTLETAENLAEGNGVEEILLPSEAICEIESCLRSTSLFLPPTARKFQNWDVGLLDRYEE
;
A
#
# COMPACT_ATOMS: atom_id res chain seq x y z
N MET A 1 -18.00 -31.41 33.14
CA MET A 1 -17.32 -30.10 33.12
C MET A 1 -16.88 -29.84 31.69
N SER A 2 -17.60 -28.99 30.96
CA SER A 2 -17.36 -28.73 29.54
C SER A 2 -16.40 -27.54 29.39
N LYS A 3 -15.17 -27.79 28.93
CA LYS A 3 -14.19 -26.75 28.61
C LYS A 3 -14.65 -26.03 27.33
N SER A 4 -15.12 -24.79 27.47
CA SER A 4 -15.39 -23.90 26.34
C SER A 4 -14.07 -23.32 25.86
N THR A 5 -13.58 -23.78 24.72
CA THR A 5 -12.43 -23.19 24.01
C THR A 5 -12.95 -22.07 23.11
N SER A 6 -12.75 -20.83 23.55
CA SER A 6 -13.02 -19.64 22.75
C SER A 6 -12.10 -19.58 21.51
N PRO A 7 -12.63 -19.28 20.31
CA PRO A 7 -11.82 -19.11 19.12
C PRO A 7 -10.90 -17.89 19.27
N CYS A 8 -9.58 -18.12 19.19
CA CYS A 8 -8.58 -17.04 19.13
C CYS A 8 -8.80 -16.21 17.87
N SER A 9 -9.12 -14.93 18.03
CA SER A 9 -9.16 -13.97 16.93
C SER A 9 -7.75 -13.74 16.38
N SER A 10 -7.41 -14.42 15.29
CA SER A 10 -6.21 -14.12 14.50
C SER A 10 -6.34 -12.69 13.97
N THR A 11 -5.53 -11.78 14.50
CA THR A 11 -5.45 -10.41 13.98
C THR A 11 -4.70 -10.47 12.67
N LEU A 12 -5.36 -10.11 11.57
CA LEU A 12 -4.75 -10.06 10.25
C LEU A 12 -3.61 -9.01 10.24
N PRO A 13 -2.51 -9.25 9.51
CA PRO A 13 -1.46 -8.26 9.36
C PRO A 13 -2.01 -7.00 8.70
N SER A 14 -1.43 -5.84 9.02
CA SER A 14 -1.78 -4.59 8.33
C SER A 14 -1.41 -4.67 6.85
N LEU A 15 -2.07 -3.85 6.03
CA LEU A 15 -1.77 -3.80 4.61
C LEU A 15 -0.33 -3.31 4.39
N ALA A 16 0.13 -2.35 5.20
CA ALA A 16 1.52 -1.92 5.20
C ALA A 16 2.51 -3.07 5.44
N THR A 17 2.21 -4.01 6.35
CA THR A 17 3.05 -5.19 6.61
C THR A 17 3.07 -6.15 5.42
N PHE A 18 1.92 -6.38 4.77
CA PHE A 18 1.86 -7.22 3.58
C PHE A 18 2.69 -6.62 2.43
N ILE A 19 2.54 -5.32 2.17
CA ILE A 19 3.34 -4.62 1.17
C ILE A 19 4.81 -4.61 1.55
N GLY A 20 5.15 -4.44 2.83
CA GLY A 20 6.51 -4.57 3.32
C GLY A 20 7.13 -5.94 3.01
N ALA A 21 6.36 -7.03 3.17
CA ALA A 21 6.80 -8.37 2.80
C ALA A 21 7.03 -8.50 1.29
N GLN A 22 6.10 -8.01 0.46
CA GLN A 22 6.23 -8.04 -1.01
C GLN A 22 7.47 -7.27 -1.50
N LEU A 23 7.68 -6.05 -1.00
CA LEU A 23 8.86 -5.24 -1.32
C LEU A 23 10.14 -6.01 -0.97
N ALA A 24 10.18 -6.59 0.23
CA ALA A 24 11.33 -7.37 0.65
C ALA A 24 11.58 -8.62 -0.21
N ALA A 25 10.52 -9.28 -0.67
CA ALA A 25 10.62 -10.43 -1.58
C ALA A 25 11.15 -10.01 -2.96
N SER A 26 10.69 -8.88 -3.50
CA SER A 26 11.23 -8.31 -4.74
C SER A 26 12.73 -7.98 -4.60
N MET A 27 13.13 -7.32 -3.51
CA MET A 27 14.55 -7.02 -3.26
C MET A 27 15.43 -8.27 -3.26
N LYS A 28 14.96 -9.35 -2.61
CA LYS A 28 15.72 -10.61 -2.52
C LYS A 28 15.82 -11.33 -3.85
N SER A 29 14.75 -11.30 -4.66
CA SER A 29 14.69 -12.06 -5.92
C SER A 29 15.31 -11.33 -7.09
N GLN A 30 15.15 -10.01 -7.16
CA GLN A 30 15.52 -9.20 -8.32
C GLN A 30 16.67 -8.22 -8.03
N GLY A 31 17.06 -8.04 -6.76
CA GLY A 31 18.07 -7.05 -6.37
C GLY A 31 17.58 -5.60 -6.50
N LEU A 32 16.30 -5.39 -6.80
CA LEU A 32 15.71 -4.07 -6.91
C LEU A 32 15.63 -3.41 -5.53
N SER A 33 15.87 -2.10 -5.48
CA SER A 33 15.79 -1.32 -4.24
C SER A 33 14.91 -0.08 -4.39
N ARG A 34 14.40 0.18 -5.60
CA ARG A 34 13.69 1.40 -5.96
C ARG A 34 12.30 1.02 -6.44
N PHE A 35 11.30 1.61 -5.82
CA PHE A 35 9.90 1.32 -6.11
C PHE A 35 9.12 2.60 -6.26
N VAL A 36 8.11 2.60 -7.13
CA VAL A 36 7.14 3.68 -7.26
C VAL A 36 5.75 3.09 -7.03
N LEU A 37 5.07 3.61 -6.02
CA LEU A 37 3.70 3.23 -5.70
C LEU A 37 2.75 4.18 -6.43
N LEU A 38 1.95 3.62 -7.32
CA LEU A 38 0.96 4.34 -8.12
C LEU A 38 -0.46 3.90 -7.72
N PRO A 39 -1.44 4.81 -7.76
CA PRO A 39 -2.83 4.45 -7.52
C PRO A 39 -3.32 3.41 -8.53
N ALA A 40 -4.09 2.41 -8.10
CA ALA A 40 -4.55 1.32 -8.96
C ALA A 40 -5.50 1.76 -10.08
N TRP A 41 -6.16 2.91 -9.93
CA TRP A 41 -6.95 3.50 -11.01
C TRP A 41 -6.08 4.12 -12.11
N TRP A 42 -4.77 4.30 -11.86
CA TRP A 42 -3.77 4.78 -12.83
C TRP A 42 -3.35 3.69 -13.82
N MET A 43 -4.28 2.87 -14.30
CA MET A 43 -3.95 2.05 -15.47
C MET A 43 -3.72 3.01 -16.64
N LYS A 44 -2.46 3.17 -17.07
CA LYS A 44 -2.15 3.86 -18.32
C LYS A 44 -3.06 3.23 -19.37
N ALA A 45 -3.93 4.03 -19.96
CA ALA A 45 -4.71 3.63 -21.12
C ALA A 45 -3.77 3.54 -22.34
N THR A 46 -2.79 2.65 -22.26
CA THR A 46 -1.82 2.31 -23.30
C THR A 46 -1.87 0.80 -23.43
N GLN A 47 -2.14 0.18 -24.58
CA GLN A 47 -2.59 0.68 -25.87
C GLN A 47 -3.04 -0.60 -26.58
N GLY A 48 -4.32 -0.73 -26.92
CA GLY A 48 -4.76 -1.71 -27.90
C GLY A 48 -4.36 -1.27 -29.32
N LEU A 49 -3.07 -1.09 -29.57
CA LEU A 49 -2.52 -0.62 -30.84
C LEU A 49 -1.09 -1.16 -31.04
N SER A 50 -0.98 -2.45 -31.30
CA SER A 50 -0.06 -3.03 -32.31
C SER A 50 -0.13 -4.56 -32.28
N GLN A 51 -1.28 -5.11 -32.68
CA GLN A 51 -1.26 -6.37 -33.41
C GLN A 51 -1.76 -6.07 -34.83
N GLN A 52 -0.94 -5.33 -35.57
CA GLN A 52 -1.08 -5.23 -37.01
C GLN A 52 -0.65 -6.59 -37.58
N CYS A 53 -1.59 -7.53 -37.65
CA CYS A 53 -1.46 -8.69 -38.51
C CYS A 53 -1.33 -8.18 -39.94
N HIS A 54 -0.13 -8.31 -40.52
CA HIS A 54 0.04 -8.26 -41.96
C HIS A 54 -0.54 -9.53 -42.55
N ASP A 55 -1.82 -9.49 -42.93
CA ASP A 55 -2.39 -10.40 -43.92
C ASP A 55 -2.52 -9.66 -45.25
N PRO A 56 -1.82 -10.07 -46.31
CA PRO A 56 -2.09 -9.59 -47.65
C PRO A 56 -2.92 -10.63 -48.40
N SER A 57 -4.26 -10.55 -48.36
CA SER A 57 -5.07 -11.04 -49.48
C SER A 57 -6.56 -10.71 -49.39
N CYS A 58 -7.12 -10.42 -50.57
CA CYS A 58 -8.55 -10.48 -50.93
C CYS A 58 -9.47 -9.29 -50.56
N SER A 59 -9.38 -8.25 -51.39
CA SER A 59 -10.41 -7.86 -52.37
C SER A 59 -11.91 -7.89 -51.98
N ARG A 60 -12.54 -6.70 -52.19
CA ARG A 60 -13.75 -6.46 -53.01
C ARG A 60 -15.10 -6.14 -52.29
N ASN A 61 -15.40 -4.84 -52.30
CA ASN A 61 -16.66 -4.13 -52.63
C ASN A 61 -18.03 -4.50 -52.00
N GLY A 62 -18.70 -3.47 -51.48
CA GLY A 62 -20.15 -3.33 -51.26
C GLY A 62 -20.42 -2.50 -50.00
N LEU A 63 -20.51 -1.16 -50.04
CA LEU A 63 -21.62 -0.28 -50.45
C LEU A 63 -22.96 -0.50 -49.68
N LEU A 64 -23.56 0.62 -49.23
CA LEU A 64 -24.82 0.87 -48.50
C LEU A 64 -24.60 1.14 -46.97
N HIS A 65 -24.53 2.40 -46.51
CA HIS A 65 -25.58 3.44 -46.29
C HIS A 65 -26.61 3.09 -45.21
N VAL A 66 -26.46 3.66 -44.00
CA VAL A 66 -27.54 4.32 -43.20
C VAL A 66 -26.91 5.30 -42.19
N SER A 67 -27.41 6.53 -42.16
CA SER A 67 -27.03 7.65 -41.27
C SER A 67 -27.86 7.65 -39.95
N PRO A 68 -27.64 8.60 -39.01
CA PRO A 68 -27.76 8.41 -37.56
C PRO A 68 -29.16 8.69 -37.00
N THR A 69 -29.43 8.25 -35.77
CA THR A 69 -30.56 8.76 -34.97
C THR A 69 -30.13 8.92 -33.51
N SER A 70 -30.06 10.18 -33.08
CA SER A 70 -29.96 10.59 -31.68
C SER A 70 -31.33 10.52 -30.99
N PRO A 71 -31.35 10.25 -29.68
CA PRO A 71 -32.19 11.03 -28.76
C PRO A 71 -31.34 11.46 -27.54
N SER A 72 -31.16 12.76 -27.27
CA SER A 72 -32.08 13.72 -26.63
C SER A 72 -32.36 13.46 -25.13
N MET A 73 -32.47 14.58 -24.43
CA MET A 73 -32.17 14.85 -23.02
C MET A 73 -33.20 14.32 -22.01
N SER A 74 -32.75 14.09 -20.78
CA SER A 74 -33.51 14.43 -19.56
C SER A 74 -32.62 14.42 -18.30
N SER A 75 -32.49 15.58 -17.66
CA SER A 75 -32.26 15.75 -16.21
C SER A 75 -33.57 16.28 -15.60
N PRO A 76 -33.71 16.57 -14.29
CA PRO A 76 -32.95 16.20 -13.09
C PRO A 76 -33.87 15.59 -12.00
N ALA A 77 -33.32 15.05 -10.91
CA ALA A 77 -34.05 14.94 -9.64
C ALA A 77 -33.10 15.10 -8.47
N SER A 78 -33.22 16.24 -7.81
CA SER A 78 -32.58 16.57 -6.54
C SER A 78 -33.38 15.90 -5.42
N ILE A 79 -32.73 15.04 -4.63
CA ILE A 79 -33.29 14.54 -3.37
C ILE A 79 -32.48 15.17 -2.24
N ASP A 80 -33.15 16.10 -1.57
CA ASP A 80 -32.81 16.66 -0.27
C ASP A 80 -33.04 15.57 0.80
N SER A 81 -32.08 15.37 1.68
CA SER A 81 -32.27 14.59 2.91
C SER A 81 -31.42 15.19 4.00
N ARG A 82 -32.11 15.95 4.86
CA ARG A 82 -31.61 16.54 6.08
C ARG A 82 -31.64 15.53 7.24
N ASP A 83 -30.75 15.82 8.19
CA ASP A 83 -30.88 15.57 9.62
C ASP A 83 -30.89 14.13 10.15
N ILE A 84 -29.69 13.64 10.49
CA ILE A 84 -29.47 12.92 11.75
C ILE A 84 -28.13 13.37 12.35
N SER A 85 -28.20 14.01 13.51
CA SER A 85 -27.08 14.48 14.35
C SER A 85 -26.33 13.33 15.05
N PRO A 86 -25.08 13.54 15.52
CA PRO A 86 -24.13 12.47 15.82
C PRO A 86 -24.20 12.00 17.28
N PHE A 87 -24.07 10.68 17.48
CA PHE A 87 -23.70 10.07 18.74
C PHE A 87 -22.17 9.91 18.77
N MET A 88 -21.54 10.41 19.82
CA MET A 88 -20.08 10.42 19.99
C MET A 88 -19.57 9.03 20.36
N ASP A 89 -18.98 8.32 19.39
CA ASP A 89 -18.07 7.20 19.65
C ASP A 89 -16.68 7.51 19.12
N ASN A 90 -15.76 7.66 20.07
CA ASN A 90 -14.42 8.21 19.90
C ASN A 90 -13.44 7.11 19.47
N ARG A 91 -13.67 6.54 18.29
CA ARG A 91 -12.71 5.66 17.61
C ARG A 91 -12.28 6.38 16.35
N ALA A 92 -10.99 6.70 16.23
CA ALA A 92 -10.40 7.35 15.07
C ALA A 92 -10.53 6.45 13.82
N HIS A 93 -11.74 6.35 13.29
CA HIS A 93 -12.02 5.91 11.94
C HIS A 93 -11.74 7.12 11.06
N CYS A 94 -10.71 7.03 10.23
CA CYS A 94 -10.55 7.91 9.09
C CYS A 94 -11.75 7.70 8.15
N SER A 95 -12.86 8.38 8.41
CA SER A 95 -13.94 8.50 7.43
C SER A 95 -13.44 9.38 6.29
N PRO A 96 -13.45 8.91 5.03
CA PRO A 96 -12.95 9.68 3.91
C PRO A 96 -13.96 10.80 3.62
N LYS A 97 -13.66 12.02 4.08
CA LYS A 97 -14.31 13.23 3.56
C LYS A 97 -13.83 13.39 2.12
N PHE A 98 -14.73 13.19 1.17
CA PHE A 98 -14.55 13.38 -0.28
C PHE A 98 -14.28 14.86 -0.62
N GLY A 99 -13.17 15.40 -0.15
CA GLY A 99 -12.69 16.75 -0.46
C GLY A 99 -11.21 16.66 -0.79
N SER A 100 -10.87 16.86 -2.06
CA SER A 100 -9.50 16.87 -2.59
C SER A 100 -8.71 15.60 -2.27
N TRP A 101 -8.97 14.53 -3.04
CA TRP A 101 -8.06 13.39 -3.13
C TRP A 101 -6.76 13.91 -3.76
N HIS A 102 -5.82 14.37 -2.94
CA HIS A 102 -4.44 14.49 -3.40
C HIS A 102 -4.01 13.06 -3.69
N THR A 103 -4.06 12.67 -4.96
CA THR A 103 -3.63 11.36 -5.45
C THR A 103 -2.11 11.33 -5.35
N THR A 104 -1.64 11.02 -4.15
CA THR A 104 -0.22 11.04 -3.84
C THR A 104 0.38 9.71 -4.24
N SER A 105 1.33 9.76 -5.18
CA SER A 105 2.21 8.63 -5.47
C SER A 105 3.41 8.68 -4.54
N LEU A 106 3.99 7.51 -4.22
CA LEU A 106 5.17 7.42 -3.37
C LEU A 106 6.36 6.88 -4.16
N ASN A 107 7.49 7.57 -4.04
CA ASN A 107 8.77 7.08 -4.52
C ASN A 107 9.53 6.52 -3.32
N LEU A 108 9.89 5.24 -3.37
CA LEU A 108 10.54 4.50 -2.30
C LEU A 108 11.95 4.07 -2.69
N TRP A 109 12.85 4.12 -1.72
CA TRP A 109 14.18 3.53 -1.76
C TRP A 109 14.40 2.67 -0.54
N VAL A 110 14.70 1.39 -0.73
CA VAL A 110 14.95 0.46 0.36
C VAL A 110 16.42 0.05 0.34
N LEU A 111 17.19 0.48 1.34
CA LEU A 111 18.63 0.18 1.42
C LEU A 111 18.93 -1.11 2.20
N THR A 112 18.07 -1.45 3.16
CA THR A 112 18.32 -2.56 4.07
C THR A 112 17.02 -3.34 4.25
N PRO A 113 16.89 -4.53 3.62
CA PRO A 113 15.67 -5.33 3.67
C PRO A 113 15.45 -6.01 5.03
N SER A 114 16.47 -6.01 5.89
CA SER A 114 16.43 -6.70 7.19
C SER A 114 17.10 -5.85 8.27
N LEU A 115 16.27 -5.18 9.06
CA LEU A 115 16.68 -4.57 10.31
C LEU A 115 15.77 -5.09 11.43
N LYS A 116 16.33 -5.31 12.62
CA LYS A 116 15.56 -5.62 13.82
C LYS A 116 15.63 -4.40 14.73
N PHE A 117 14.47 -3.91 15.17
CA PHE A 117 14.40 -2.87 16.20
C PHE A 117 13.59 -3.35 17.39
N SER A 118 13.94 -2.85 18.56
CA SER A 118 13.17 -3.07 19.79
C SER A 118 12.56 -1.73 20.19
N SER A 119 11.24 -1.70 20.34
CA SER A 119 10.51 -0.54 20.83
C SER A 119 9.87 -0.91 22.16
N SER A 120 10.04 -0.06 23.17
CA SER A 120 9.35 -0.21 24.47
C SER A 120 7.86 0.13 24.41
N THR A 121 7.36 0.56 23.25
CA THR A 121 5.91 0.65 23.02
C THR A 121 5.34 -0.75 23.06
N PRO A 122 4.22 -1.00 23.77
CA PRO A 122 3.54 -2.28 23.74
C PRO A 122 2.86 -2.43 22.37
N THR A 123 3.68 -2.70 21.34
CA THR A 123 3.20 -3.16 20.06
C THR A 123 2.61 -4.53 20.32
N ARG A 124 1.34 -4.68 19.97
CA ARG A 124 0.48 -5.84 20.21
C ARG A 124 0.91 -7.00 19.30
N SER A 125 2.19 -7.34 19.32
CA SER A 125 2.77 -8.45 18.62
C SER A 125 2.55 -9.67 19.49
N THR A 126 1.44 -10.37 19.22
CA THR A 126 1.22 -11.80 19.44
C THR A 126 2.19 -12.52 20.39
N SER A 127 2.25 -12.11 21.65
CA SER A 127 2.73 -12.99 22.70
C SER A 127 1.58 -13.94 22.99
N ARG A 128 1.70 -15.18 22.46
CA ARG A 128 0.91 -16.31 22.97
C ARG A 128 1.15 -16.29 24.47
N SER A 129 0.15 -15.84 25.21
CA SER A 129 0.16 -15.89 26.66
C SER A 129 0.13 -17.36 27.05
N ALA A 130 1.31 -17.96 27.20
CA ALA A 130 1.47 -19.19 27.95
C ALA A 130 1.21 -18.82 29.41
N SER A 131 0.00 -19.15 29.86
CA SER A 131 -0.36 -19.15 31.27
C SER A 131 0.62 -20.00 32.05
N GLY A 132 1.00 -19.52 33.22
CA GLY A 132 2.20 -19.91 33.95
C GLY A 132 2.44 -21.38 34.20
N SER A 133 3.73 -21.73 34.27
CA SER A 133 4.27 -22.71 35.19
C SER A 133 5.78 -22.51 35.31
N THR A 134 6.23 -22.57 36.55
CA THR A 134 7.60 -22.51 37.09
C THR A 134 8.61 -23.44 36.41
N ASP A 135 9.87 -22.98 36.40
CA ASP A 135 11.13 -23.72 36.26
C ASP A 135 11.26 -24.68 35.06
N SER A 136 11.85 -24.19 33.97
CA SER A 136 12.56 -25.05 33.02
C SER A 136 13.76 -24.33 32.41
N LEU A 137 14.93 -24.93 32.63
CA LEU A 137 16.24 -24.54 32.11
C LEU A 137 16.30 -24.71 30.57
N TRP A 138 16.32 -23.56 29.87
CA TRP A 138 16.84 -23.29 28.50
C TRP A 138 15.95 -23.72 27.30
N PRO A 139 15.94 -23.03 26.13
CA PRO A 139 16.90 -22.02 25.63
C PRO A 139 16.30 -20.63 25.28
N ASN A 140 17.07 -19.57 25.49
CA ASN A 140 17.04 -18.26 24.80
C ASN A 140 15.70 -17.75 24.23
N GLU A 141 14.91 -17.02 25.03
CA GLU A 141 14.09 -15.89 24.53
C GLU A 141 14.97 -14.65 24.24
N ALA A 142 16.10 -14.88 23.56
CA ALA A 142 17.01 -13.82 23.18
C ALA A 142 16.48 -13.08 21.94
N GLY A 143 15.77 -11.97 22.14
CA GLY A 143 15.70 -10.90 21.14
C GLY A 143 14.55 -10.95 20.14
N SER A 144 13.29 -10.94 20.60
CA SER A 144 12.12 -10.64 19.77
C SER A 144 12.10 -9.16 19.35
N GLY A 145 13.01 -8.77 18.46
CA GLY A 145 12.96 -7.50 17.76
C GLY A 145 11.91 -7.54 16.64
N THR A 146 11.23 -6.43 16.40
CA THR A 146 10.34 -6.30 15.24
C THR A 146 11.20 -6.18 13.98
N LEU A 147 10.92 -7.02 12.98
CA LEU A 147 11.57 -6.97 11.69
C LEU A 147 10.99 -5.84 10.86
N ALA A 148 11.86 -4.97 10.36
CA ALA A 148 11.50 -3.87 9.50
C ALA A 148 12.57 -3.60 8.43
N MET A 149 12.18 -2.77 7.48
CA MET A 149 13.05 -2.22 6.45
C MET A 149 13.25 -0.74 6.68
N LYS A 150 14.48 -0.26 6.46
CA LYS A 150 14.74 1.17 6.39
C LYS A 150 14.39 1.68 5.00
N VAL A 151 13.40 2.56 4.95
CA VAL A 151 12.84 3.08 3.69
C VAL A 151 13.05 4.58 3.64
N PHE A 152 13.67 5.04 2.56
CA PHE A 152 13.69 6.44 2.17
C PHE A 152 12.51 6.68 1.25
N TRP A 153 11.70 7.69 1.54
CA TRP A 153 10.47 7.92 0.82
C TRP A 153 10.25 9.40 0.52
N LYS A 154 9.49 9.65 -0.55
CA LYS A 154 9.01 10.98 -0.93
C LYS A 154 7.64 10.86 -1.56
N LYS A 155 6.80 11.86 -1.30
CA LYS A 155 5.63 12.12 -2.15
C LYS A 155 6.12 12.69 -3.48
N VAL A 156 5.54 12.19 -4.56
CA VAL A 156 5.78 12.68 -5.91
C VAL A 156 4.46 12.94 -6.60
N THR A 157 4.46 13.87 -7.57
CA THR A 157 3.31 14.03 -8.46
C THR A 157 3.16 12.79 -9.32
N LEU A 158 1.96 12.59 -9.85
CA LEU A 158 1.65 11.46 -10.72
C LEU A 158 2.57 11.45 -11.95
N GLU A 159 2.68 12.58 -12.65
CA GLU A 159 3.60 12.77 -13.77
C GLU A 159 5.06 12.42 -13.41
N THR A 160 5.53 12.85 -12.24
CA THR A 160 6.90 12.49 -11.80
C THR A 160 7.03 11.00 -11.54
N ALA A 161 6.01 10.38 -10.93
CA ALA A 161 5.99 8.97 -10.64
C ALA A 161 6.02 8.11 -11.91
N GLU A 162 5.33 8.54 -12.97
CA GLU A 162 5.36 7.88 -14.28
C GLU A 162 6.72 7.96 -14.95
N ASN A 163 7.31 9.16 -14.99
CA ASN A 163 8.65 9.35 -15.53
C ASN A 163 9.68 8.49 -14.79
N LEU A 164 9.49 8.26 -13.48
CA LEU A 164 10.33 7.37 -12.68
C LEU A 164 10.07 5.89 -12.99
N ALA A 165 8.82 5.48 -13.22
CA ALA A 165 8.45 4.11 -13.57
C ALA A 165 9.00 3.70 -14.95
N GLU A 166 9.20 4.65 -15.86
CA GLU A 166 9.85 4.43 -17.15
C GLU A 166 11.38 4.28 -17.05
N GLY A 167 11.97 4.62 -15.89
CA GLY A 167 13.40 4.51 -15.65
C GLY A 167 13.89 3.09 -15.36
N ASN A 168 15.10 2.76 -15.80
CA ASN A 168 15.71 1.47 -15.50
C ASN A 168 15.94 1.27 -13.99
N GLY A 169 15.60 0.08 -13.48
CA GLY A 169 15.86 -0.31 -12.09
C GLY A 169 14.87 0.23 -11.06
N VAL A 170 13.72 0.75 -11.52
CA VAL A 170 12.57 1.14 -10.68
C VAL A 170 11.42 0.17 -10.94
N GLU A 171 10.87 -0.42 -9.88
CA GLU A 171 9.68 -1.28 -9.99
C GLU A 171 8.40 -0.47 -9.73
N GLU A 172 7.43 -0.60 -10.62
CA GLU A 172 6.10 -0.01 -10.49
C GLU A 172 5.17 -0.95 -9.72
N ILE A 173 4.48 -0.43 -8.70
CA ILE A 173 3.46 -1.18 -7.95
C ILE A 173 2.16 -0.40 -7.92
N LEU A 174 1.12 -0.99 -8.51
CA LEU A 174 -0.24 -0.46 -8.49
C LEU A 174 -0.96 -0.86 -7.21
N LEU A 175 -1.40 0.13 -6.42
CA LEU A 175 -2.07 -0.09 -5.14
C LEU A 175 -3.32 0.81 -4.99
N PRO A 176 -4.36 0.36 -4.25
CA PRO A 176 -5.44 1.25 -3.84
C PRO A 176 -4.90 2.51 -3.15
N SER A 177 -5.54 3.67 -3.37
CA SER A 177 -5.05 4.93 -2.80
C SER A 177 -5.00 4.90 -1.27
N GLU A 178 -5.91 4.14 -0.65
CA GLU A 178 -5.95 3.88 0.79
C GLU A 178 -4.67 3.19 1.27
N ALA A 179 -4.17 2.23 0.50
CA ALA A 179 -2.94 1.51 0.81
C ALA A 179 -1.71 2.42 0.77
N ILE A 180 -1.64 3.29 -0.23
CA ILE A 180 -0.53 4.25 -0.37
C ILE A 180 -0.54 5.23 0.81
N CYS A 181 -1.72 5.74 1.18
CA CYS A 181 -1.90 6.60 2.35
C CYS A 181 -1.54 5.89 3.66
N GLU A 182 -1.87 4.61 3.80
CA GLU A 182 -1.52 3.79 4.97
C GLU A 182 0.00 3.62 5.07
N ILE A 183 0.67 3.27 3.97
CA ILE A 183 2.13 3.14 3.92
C ILE A 183 2.80 4.46 4.26
N GLU A 184 2.33 5.57 3.69
CA GLU A 184 2.85 6.90 3.99
C GLU A 184 2.72 7.24 5.49
N SER A 185 1.55 6.97 6.05
CA SER A 185 1.26 7.24 7.47
C SER A 185 2.12 6.36 8.38
N CYS A 186 2.30 5.09 8.02
CA CYS A 186 3.20 4.17 8.69
C CYS A 186 4.63 4.70 8.69
N LEU A 187 5.20 4.98 7.51
CA LEU A 187 6.56 5.50 7.35
C LEU A 187 6.80 6.81 8.11
N ARG A 188 5.81 7.71 8.10
CA ARG A 188 5.87 8.96 8.87
C ARG A 188 5.88 8.69 10.37
N SER A 189 4.99 7.82 10.85
CA SER A 189 4.87 7.50 12.28
C SER A 189 6.12 6.80 12.81
N THR A 190 6.68 5.87 12.04
CA THR A 190 7.85 5.09 12.43
C THR A 190 9.17 5.87 12.31
N SER A 191 9.17 6.99 11.58
CA SER A 191 10.30 7.93 11.56
C SER A 191 10.66 8.41 12.98
N LEU A 192 9.68 8.48 13.89
CA LEU A 192 9.92 8.88 15.27
C LEU A 192 10.80 7.90 16.05
N PHE A 193 10.83 6.63 15.64
CA PHE A 193 11.73 5.61 16.22
C PHE A 193 13.19 5.80 15.80
N LEU A 194 13.45 6.64 14.79
CA LEU A 194 14.80 7.00 14.38
C LEU A 194 15.29 8.21 15.18
N PRO A 195 16.61 8.29 15.48
CA PRO A 195 17.23 9.51 15.99
C PRO A 195 16.90 10.71 15.09
N PRO A 196 16.73 11.93 15.64
CA PRO A 196 16.37 13.11 14.83
C PRO A 196 17.25 13.34 13.60
N THR A 197 18.55 13.08 13.72
CA THR A 197 19.54 13.20 12.64
C THR A 197 19.36 12.16 11.52
N ALA A 198 18.65 11.06 11.77
CA ALA A 198 18.44 9.96 10.83
C ALA A 198 17.06 9.97 10.16
N ARG A 199 16.17 10.91 10.52
CA ARG A 199 14.79 11.03 9.98
C ARG A 199 14.73 11.62 8.57
N LYS A 200 15.80 12.28 8.15
CA LYS A 200 15.96 12.89 6.83
C LYS A 200 17.31 12.49 6.26
N PHE A 201 17.36 12.32 4.95
CA PHE A 201 18.60 12.17 4.20
C PHE A 201 18.50 12.98 2.92
N GLN A 202 19.26 14.09 2.85
CA GLN A 202 19.08 15.11 1.82
C GLN A 202 17.60 15.58 1.78
N ASN A 203 16.93 15.42 0.64
CA ASN A 203 15.52 15.73 0.46
C ASN A 203 14.57 14.53 0.70
N TRP A 204 15.08 13.37 1.15
CA TRP A 204 14.28 12.18 1.44
C TRP A 204 13.84 12.13 2.90
N ASP A 205 12.59 11.74 3.13
CA ASP A 205 12.11 11.28 4.43
C ASP A 205 12.58 9.86 4.67
N VAL A 206 12.83 9.51 5.94
CA VAL A 206 13.28 8.17 6.33
C VAL A 206 12.32 7.62 7.37
N GLY A 207 11.82 6.41 7.11
CA GLY A 207 10.94 5.67 8.01
C GLY A 207 11.32 4.20 8.09
N LEU A 208 10.64 3.49 8.99
CA LEU A 208 10.71 2.04 9.09
C LEU A 208 9.40 1.44 8.55
N LEU A 209 9.50 0.38 7.76
CA LEU A 209 8.34 -0.37 7.31
C LEU A 209 8.43 -1.79 7.84
N ASP A 210 7.47 -2.19 8.66
CA ASP A 210 7.42 -3.55 9.23
C ASP A 210 7.28 -4.58 8.12
N ARG A 211 7.88 -5.74 8.33
CA ARG A 211 7.75 -6.89 7.44
C ARG A 211 7.42 -8.14 8.23
N TYR A 212 6.64 -9.02 7.61
CA TYR A 212 6.37 -10.34 8.15
C TYR A 212 7.61 -11.24 8.06
N GLU A 213 7.79 -12.12 9.06
CA GLU A 213 8.77 -13.20 9.05
C GLU A 213 8.08 -14.45 8.50
N GLU A 214 8.47 -14.88 7.29
CA GLU A 214 8.00 -16.15 6.69
C GLU A 214 8.63 -17.35 7.38
#